data_AF-A0AA88P068-F1
#
_entry.id   AF-A0AA88P068-F1
#
_cell.length_a   1.000
_cell.length_b   1.000
_cell.length_c   1.000
_cell.angle_alpha   90.00
_cell.angle_beta   90.00
_cell.angle_gamma   90.00
#
_symmetry.space_group_name_H-M   'P 1'
#
loop_
_entity.id
_entity.type
_entity.pdbx_description
1 polymer ?
#
loop_
_entity_poly.entity_id
_entity_poly.type
_entity_poly.pdbx_seq_one_letter_code
_entity_poly.pdbx_strand_id
1 'polypeptide(L)'
;MRRLNKKKALNFVKELDAFPKVPESYVETTASGGTVSVLAFTAMALLAFFEFFVYRDTWMKYEYEVDKDFTSKLRINIDITVAMRCQFVGADVLDLAETMVASDGLQYEPVIFELSPQQRLWHRTLLLIQNRLREEHSLQDVLFKNVMKGAPTALPPREDDPTHPLNACRIHGHLYVNKVAGNFHITVGKAIPHPRGHAHLAALVSHETYNFSHRIDHLSFGEEIPGILNPLDGTEKVSADHNQMFQYFITIVPTKLETYKVSADTHQYSVTERERVINHAAGSHGVSGIFMKYDISSLMVKVTEQHMPLWQFLVRLCGIVGGIFSTTGMLHSFVGFCVDVVCCRFKLGVYKPKSMSVFDGHVNSLTPLLSENAEH
;
A
#
# COMPACT_ATOMS: atom_id res chain seq x y z
N MET A 1 25.94 -46.14 1.83
CA MET A 1 27.16 -45.33 2.12
C MET A 1 26.81 -43.92 2.62
N ARG A 2 26.40 -43.73 3.89
CA ARG A 2 26.02 -42.38 4.40
C ARG A 2 26.34 -42.09 5.89
N ARG A 3 27.16 -42.92 6.56
CA ARG A 3 27.54 -42.74 7.98
C ARG A 3 28.95 -42.18 8.22
N LEU A 4 29.82 -42.11 7.21
CA LEU A 4 31.22 -41.68 7.36
C LEU A 4 31.40 -40.15 7.43
N ASN A 5 30.49 -39.35 6.86
CA ASN A 5 30.61 -37.88 6.87
C ASN A 5 30.28 -37.23 8.22
N LYS A 6 29.47 -37.87 9.09
CA LYS A 6 29.11 -37.29 10.40
C LYS A 6 30.32 -37.19 11.34
N LYS A 7 31.21 -38.19 11.34
CA LYS A 7 32.39 -38.20 12.22
C LYS A 7 33.45 -37.18 11.78
N LYS A 8 33.65 -37.02 10.47
CA LYS A 8 34.54 -35.97 9.93
C LYS A 8 34.00 -34.56 10.22
N ALA A 9 32.71 -34.34 10.06
CA ALA A 9 32.08 -33.06 10.40
C ALA A 9 32.15 -32.76 11.90
N LEU A 10 31.91 -33.75 12.75
CA LEU A 10 32.05 -33.61 14.21
C LEU A 10 33.47 -33.27 14.64
N ASN A 11 34.48 -33.90 14.04
CA ASN A 11 35.88 -33.59 14.34
C ASN A 11 36.26 -32.20 13.86
N PHE A 12 35.79 -31.78 12.68
CA PHE A 12 36.03 -30.44 12.16
C PHE A 12 35.39 -29.35 13.02
N VAL A 13 34.15 -29.56 13.48
CA VAL A 13 33.48 -28.66 14.44
C VAL A 13 34.21 -28.63 15.78
N LYS A 14 34.81 -29.75 16.20
CA LYS A 14 35.59 -29.84 17.44
C LYS A 14 36.96 -29.14 17.34
N GLU A 15 37.55 -29.06 16.14
CA GLU A 15 38.77 -28.30 15.87
C GLU A 15 38.53 -26.79 15.75
N LEU A 16 37.31 -26.36 15.42
CA LEU A 16 36.89 -24.95 15.39
C LEU A 16 36.46 -24.41 16.76
N ASP A 17 36.41 -25.26 17.79
CA ASP A 17 36.06 -24.88 19.16
C ASP A 17 37.28 -24.27 19.87
N ALA A 18 37.44 -22.95 19.73
CA ALA A 18 38.61 -22.19 20.21
C ALA A 18 38.66 -21.99 21.74
N PHE A 19 37.72 -22.56 22.49
CA PHE A 19 37.60 -22.35 23.93
C PHE A 19 37.88 -23.63 24.73
N PRO A 20 38.76 -23.59 25.74
CA PRO A 20 39.01 -24.74 26.62
C PRO A 20 37.73 -25.09 27.40
N LYS A 21 37.29 -26.35 27.28
CA LYS A 21 36.11 -26.81 28.02
C LYS A 21 36.40 -26.89 29.50
N VAL A 22 35.54 -26.27 30.30
CA VAL A 22 35.59 -26.34 31.76
C VAL A 22 35.37 -27.80 32.22
N PRO A 23 36.10 -28.28 33.24
CA PRO A 23 35.90 -29.62 33.78
C PRO A 23 34.46 -29.80 34.29
N GLU A 24 33.87 -30.98 34.08
CA GLU A 24 32.47 -31.27 34.42
C GLU A 24 32.17 -31.08 35.93
N SER A 25 33.18 -31.10 36.80
CA SER A 25 33.06 -30.82 38.23
C SER A 25 32.69 -29.37 38.58
N TYR A 26 32.85 -28.43 37.64
CA TYR A 26 32.51 -27.01 37.81
C TYR A 26 31.22 -26.60 37.09
N VAL A 27 30.47 -27.56 36.54
CA VAL A 27 29.26 -27.32 35.76
C VAL A 27 28.05 -27.85 36.53
N GLU A 28 27.37 -26.97 37.27
CA GLU A 28 26.07 -27.32 37.85
C GLU A 28 24.99 -27.25 36.77
N THR A 29 24.50 -28.40 36.33
CA THR A 29 23.38 -28.49 35.38
C THR A 29 22.06 -28.51 36.15
N THR A 30 21.27 -27.44 36.03
CA THR A 30 19.91 -27.39 36.58
C THR A 30 18.88 -27.64 35.47
N ALA A 31 17.91 -28.53 35.73
CA ALA A 31 16.86 -28.87 34.77
C ALA A 31 15.99 -27.65 34.39
N SER A 32 15.83 -26.70 35.31
CA SER A 32 15.15 -25.42 35.08
C SER A 32 15.95 -24.51 34.13
N GLY A 33 17.27 -24.40 34.32
CA GLY A 33 18.15 -23.59 33.47
C GLY A 33 18.18 -24.07 32.03
N GLY A 34 18.27 -25.38 31.81
CA GLY A 34 18.24 -25.98 30.47
C GLY A 34 16.96 -25.67 29.69
N THR A 35 15.80 -25.70 30.36
CA THR A 35 14.50 -25.40 29.73
C THR A 35 14.41 -23.92 29.31
N VAL A 36 14.88 -23.01 30.16
CA VAL A 36 14.92 -21.57 29.87
C VAL A 36 15.86 -21.27 28.69
N SER A 37 17.03 -21.91 28.62
CA SER A 37 17.94 -21.76 27.48
C SER A 37 17.32 -22.24 26.18
N VAL A 38 16.65 -23.40 26.16
CA VAL A 38 15.95 -23.90 24.96
C VAL A 38 14.89 -22.91 24.49
N LEU A 39 14.08 -22.38 25.42
CA LEU A 39 13.05 -21.40 25.11
C LEU A 39 13.64 -20.11 24.53
N ALA A 40 14.75 -19.61 25.11
CA ALA A 40 15.46 -18.44 24.61
C ALA A 40 16.04 -18.65 23.20
N PHE A 41 16.65 -19.80 22.92
CA PHE A 41 17.14 -20.13 21.57
C PHE A 41 16.01 -20.27 20.55
N THR A 42 14.88 -20.85 20.92
CA THR A 42 13.71 -20.89 20.04
C THR A 42 13.15 -19.48 19.77
N ALA A 43 13.10 -18.61 20.78
CA ALA A 43 12.66 -17.23 20.62
C ALA A 43 13.62 -16.43 19.73
N MET A 44 14.93 -16.58 19.91
CA MET A 44 15.96 -15.99 19.05
C MET A 44 15.78 -16.41 17.58
N ALA A 45 15.59 -17.72 17.33
CA ALA A 45 15.40 -18.24 15.98
C ALA A 45 14.11 -17.70 15.33
N LEU A 46 13.00 -17.64 16.07
CA LEU A 46 11.74 -17.11 15.57
C LEU A 46 11.83 -15.63 15.23
N LEU A 47 12.43 -14.82 16.10
CA LEU A 47 12.58 -13.38 15.86
C LEU A 47 13.55 -13.10 14.72
N ALA A 48 14.66 -13.84 14.62
CA ALA A 48 15.56 -13.75 13.47
C ALA A 48 14.87 -14.14 12.15
N PHE A 49 14.00 -15.15 12.17
CA PHE A 49 13.19 -15.54 11.02
C PHE A 49 12.24 -14.42 10.60
N PHE A 50 11.48 -13.83 11.52
CA PHE A 50 10.60 -12.70 11.21
C PHE A 50 11.37 -11.48 10.71
N GLU A 51 12.51 -11.16 11.34
CA GLU A 51 13.38 -10.08 10.91
C GLU A 51 13.90 -10.29 9.48
N PHE A 52 14.17 -11.54 9.08
CA PHE A 52 14.52 -11.86 7.71
C PHE A 52 13.37 -11.61 6.72
N PHE A 53 12.11 -11.87 7.10
CA PHE A 53 10.97 -11.48 6.25
C PHE A 53 10.84 -9.97 6.13
N VAL A 54 11.04 -9.24 7.23
CA VAL A 54 11.03 -7.77 7.22
C VAL A 54 12.14 -7.24 6.32
N TYR A 55 13.35 -7.80 6.41
CA TYR A 55 14.47 -7.43 5.53
C TYR A 55 14.19 -7.69 4.05
N ARG A 56 13.47 -8.76 3.75
CA ARG A 56 13.06 -9.10 2.38
C ARG A 56 11.92 -8.24 1.85
N ASP A 57 11.16 -7.60 2.73
CA ASP A 57 10.05 -6.75 2.32
C ASP A 57 10.56 -5.36 1.91
N THR A 58 9.94 -4.79 0.88
CA THR A 58 10.23 -3.44 0.40
C THR A 58 9.10 -2.49 0.79
N TRP A 59 9.47 -1.24 1.07
CA TRP A 59 8.52 -0.17 1.36
C TRP A 59 8.64 0.94 0.31
N MET A 60 7.51 1.59 0.04
CA MET A 60 7.44 2.74 -0.88
C MET A 60 7.74 4.01 -0.09
N LYS A 61 8.64 4.84 -0.60
CA LYS A 61 8.97 6.15 -0.02
C LYS A 61 8.48 7.26 -0.95
N TYR A 62 7.67 8.15 -0.39
CA TYR A 62 7.11 9.31 -1.06
C TYR A 62 7.93 10.56 -0.69
N GLU A 63 8.52 11.19 -1.69
CA GLU A 63 9.26 12.45 -1.54
C GLU A 63 8.59 13.52 -2.40
N TYR A 64 8.47 14.74 -1.87
CA TYR A 64 7.89 15.87 -2.61
C TYR A 64 9.02 16.72 -3.16
N GLU A 65 9.01 16.91 -4.48
CA GLU A 65 9.97 17.72 -5.21
C GLU A 65 9.24 18.77 -6.06
N VAL A 66 9.97 19.76 -6.57
CA VAL A 66 9.40 20.72 -7.52
C VAL A 66 9.54 20.14 -8.92
N ASP A 67 8.46 20.18 -9.68
CA ASP A 67 8.49 19.81 -11.09
C ASP A 67 9.32 20.81 -11.89
N LYS A 68 10.33 20.32 -12.61
CA LYS A 68 11.24 21.13 -13.42
C LYS A 68 10.98 20.98 -14.91
N ASP A 69 10.15 20.02 -15.30
CA ASP A 69 9.89 19.71 -16.70
C ASP A 69 8.59 20.38 -17.15
N PHE A 70 8.73 21.52 -17.82
CA PHE A 70 7.61 22.28 -18.40
C PHE A 70 7.46 22.07 -19.91
N THR A 71 8.38 21.35 -20.55
CA THR A 71 8.44 21.22 -22.01
C THR A 71 7.79 19.94 -22.51
N SER A 72 7.71 18.91 -21.67
CA SER A 72 7.01 17.68 -22.01
C SER A 72 5.52 17.91 -22.28
N LYS A 73 4.96 17.03 -23.11
CA LYS A 73 3.52 16.99 -23.38
C LYS A 73 2.85 16.12 -22.32
N LEU A 74 1.70 16.56 -21.85
CA LEU A 74 0.84 15.76 -20.98
C LEU A 74 -0.01 14.84 -21.85
N ARG A 75 0.06 13.54 -21.60
CA ARG A 75 -0.84 12.55 -22.19
C ARG A 75 -2.12 12.48 -21.37
N ILE A 76 -3.28 12.59 -21.99
CA ILE A 76 -4.58 12.37 -21.34
C ILE A 76 -5.17 11.09 -21.93
N ASN A 77 -5.48 10.11 -21.10
CA ASN A 77 -6.18 8.88 -21.50
C ASN A 77 -7.64 9.00 -21.07
N ILE A 78 -8.55 8.78 -22.02
CA ILE A 78 -9.96 9.06 -21.85
C ILE A 78 -10.74 7.84 -22.32
N ASP A 79 -11.74 7.42 -21.53
CA ASP A 79 -12.80 6.50 -21.92
C ASP A 79 -14.10 6.98 -21.25
N ILE A 80 -14.93 7.70 -22.01
CA ILE A 80 -16.16 8.32 -21.52
C ILE A 80 -17.30 7.94 -22.43
N THR A 81 -18.39 7.45 -21.86
CA THR A 81 -19.64 7.16 -22.58
C THR A 81 -20.66 8.26 -22.31
N VAL A 82 -21.16 8.93 -23.36
CA VAL A 82 -22.18 9.99 -23.28
C VAL A 82 -23.49 9.49 -23.88
N ALA A 83 -24.63 9.77 -23.26
CA ALA A 83 -25.99 9.38 -23.68
C ALA A 83 -26.53 10.15 -24.89
N MET A 84 -25.67 10.36 -25.90
CA MET A 84 -25.99 10.98 -27.18
C MET A 84 -25.37 10.19 -28.32
N ARG A 85 -25.95 10.28 -29.51
CA ARG A 85 -25.37 9.64 -30.70
C ARG A 85 -24.05 10.31 -31.10
N CYS A 86 -23.08 9.53 -31.57
CA CYS A 86 -21.75 10.01 -31.97
C CYS A 86 -21.74 11.11 -33.04
N GLN A 87 -22.82 11.25 -33.83
CA GLN A 87 -22.93 12.30 -34.85
C GLN A 87 -23.17 13.70 -34.25
N PHE A 88 -23.73 13.76 -33.04
CA PHE A 88 -24.15 15.01 -32.39
C PHE A 88 -23.22 15.44 -31.25
N VAL A 89 -22.16 14.70 -30.96
CA VAL A 89 -21.24 14.99 -29.87
C VAL A 89 -19.83 15.20 -30.42
N GLY A 90 -19.14 16.20 -29.89
CA GLY A 90 -17.74 16.48 -30.21
C GLY A 90 -16.96 16.76 -28.94
N ALA A 91 -15.80 16.11 -28.82
CA ALA A 91 -14.82 16.39 -27.79
C ALA A 91 -13.70 17.27 -28.35
N ASP A 92 -13.24 18.23 -27.57
CA ASP A 92 -12.14 19.12 -27.94
C ASP A 92 -11.36 19.57 -26.69
N VAL A 93 -10.12 20.03 -26.89
CA VAL A 93 -9.27 20.57 -25.84
C VAL A 93 -8.85 21.99 -26.19
N LEU A 94 -9.11 22.92 -25.27
CA LEU A 94 -8.59 24.28 -25.31
C LEU A 94 -7.58 24.47 -24.19
N ASP A 95 -6.34 24.83 -24.53
CA ASP A 95 -5.34 25.19 -23.53
C ASP A 95 -5.45 26.67 -23.12
N LEU A 96 -4.73 27.07 -22.08
CA LEU A 96 -4.70 28.47 -21.61
C LEU A 96 -4.15 29.46 -22.66
N ALA A 97 -3.43 28.96 -23.66
CA ALA A 97 -2.97 29.76 -24.81
C ALA A 97 -4.04 29.89 -25.91
N GLU A 98 -5.26 29.39 -25.66
CA GLU A 98 -6.38 29.32 -26.61
C GLU A 98 -6.02 28.61 -27.92
N THR A 99 -4.99 27.77 -27.89
CA THR A 99 -4.60 26.97 -29.05
C THR A 99 -5.37 25.65 -29.02
N MET A 100 -6.05 25.36 -30.13
CA MET A 100 -6.72 24.07 -30.31
C MET A 100 -5.66 22.99 -30.47
N VAL A 101 -5.75 21.96 -29.64
CA VAL A 101 -4.99 20.73 -29.81
C VAL A 101 -5.83 19.77 -30.62
N ALA A 102 -5.29 19.29 -31.75
CA ALA A 102 -6.00 18.35 -32.61
C ALA A 102 -6.41 17.10 -31.81
N SER A 103 -7.71 16.81 -31.79
CA SER A 103 -8.30 15.65 -31.10
C SER A 103 -8.21 14.36 -31.93
N ASP A 104 -7.20 14.23 -32.80
CA ASP A 104 -7.06 13.15 -33.79
C ASP A 104 -6.87 11.75 -33.15
N GLY A 105 -6.50 11.69 -31.87
CA GLY A 105 -6.33 10.45 -31.12
C GLY A 105 -7.60 9.88 -30.48
N LEU A 106 -8.75 10.57 -30.58
CA LEU A 106 -10.03 10.15 -30.00
C LEU A 106 -10.89 9.39 -31.01
N GLN A 107 -11.38 8.22 -30.59
CA GLN A 107 -12.29 7.37 -31.35
C GLN A 107 -13.71 7.47 -30.79
N TYR A 108 -14.70 7.47 -31.69
CA TYR A 108 -16.11 7.60 -31.37
C TYR A 108 -16.84 6.32 -31.76
N GLU A 109 -17.24 5.52 -30.77
CA GLU A 109 -17.95 4.26 -30.98
C GLU A 109 -19.41 4.37 -30.56
N PRO A 110 -20.38 4.00 -31.41
CA PRO A 110 -21.78 3.98 -31.04
C PRO A 110 -22.05 2.80 -30.09
N VAL A 111 -22.56 3.09 -28.90
CA VAL A 111 -22.80 2.10 -27.84
C VAL A 111 -24.18 2.27 -27.20
N ILE A 112 -24.55 1.34 -26.32
CA ILE A 112 -25.74 1.44 -25.47
C ILE A 112 -25.32 2.07 -24.15
N PHE A 113 -26.07 3.09 -23.69
CA PHE A 113 -25.74 3.78 -22.43
C PHE A 113 -25.84 2.84 -21.21
N GLU A 114 -26.89 2.02 -21.16
CA GLU A 114 -27.20 1.14 -20.04
C GLU A 114 -26.22 -0.05 -19.93
N LEU A 115 -25.68 -0.24 -18.73
CA LEU A 115 -24.79 -1.35 -18.40
C LEU A 115 -25.54 -2.69 -18.33
N SER A 116 -24.91 -3.76 -18.80
CA SER A 116 -25.38 -5.14 -18.57
C SER A 116 -25.38 -5.49 -17.07
N PRO A 117 -26.13 -6.52 -16.63
CA PRO A 117 -26.16 -6.93 -15.22
C PRO A 117 -24.77 -7.20 -14.63
N GLN A 118 -23.88 -7.86 -15.39
CA GLN A 118 -22.50 -8.13 -14.97
C GLN A 118 -21.68 -6.84 -14.86
N GLN A 119 -21.76 -5.96 -15.86
CA GLN A 119 -21.06 -4.67 -15.83
C GLN A 119 -21.56 -3.77 -14.70
N ARG A 120 -22.86 -3.78 -14.39
CA ARG A 120 -23.42 -3.03 -13.26
C ARG A 120 -22.94 -3.57 -11.91
N LEU A 121 -22.75 -4.89 -11.78
CA LEU A 121 -22.16 -5.49 -10.59
C LEU A 121 -20.68 -5.11 -10.43
N TRP A 122 -19.92 -5.15 -11.53
CA TRP A 122 -18.54 -4.67 -11.57
C TRP A 122 -18.45 -3.20 -11.14
N HIS A 123 -19.24 -2.34 -11.76
CA HIS A 123 -19.29 -0.91 -11.48
C HIS A 123 -19.61 -0.61 -10.02
N ARG A 124 -20.61 -1.28 -9.43
CA ARG A 124 -20.91 -1.17 -7.98
C ARG A 124 -19.73 -1.59 -7.09
N THR A 125 -19.02 -2.65 -7.49
CA THR A 125 -17.85 -3.14 -6.75
C THR A 125 -16.72 -2.11 -6.80
N LEU A 126 -16.47 -1.51 -7.97
CA LEU A 126 -15.48 -0.47 -8.16
C LEU A 126 -15.76 0.75 -7.26
N LEU A 127 -17.00 1.24 -7.25
CA LEU A 127 -17.42 2.37 -6.41
C LEU A 127 -17.25 2.08 -4.90
N LEU A 128 -17.52 0.84 -4.46
CA LEU A 128 -17.31 0.44 -3.06
C LEU A 128 -15.83 0.47 -2.69
N ILE A 129 -14.95 -0.04 -3.57
CA ILE A 129 -13.50 0.00 -3.35
C ILE A 129 -13.01 1.45 -3.27
N GLN A 130 -13.47 2.30 -4.19
CA GLN A 130 -13.09 3.70 -4.25
C GLN A 130 -13.53 4.49 -3.00
N ASN A 131 -14.76 4.28 -2.53
CA ASN A 131 -15.24 4.93 -1.30
C ASN A 131 -14.39 4.53 -0.07
N ARG A 132 -14.00 3.26 0.04
CA ARG A 132 -13.13 2.78 1.13
C ARG A 132 -11.71 3.33 1.03
N LEU A 133 -11.16 3.41 -0.18
CA LEU A 133 -9.86 4.03 -0.45
C LEU A 133 -9.82 5.51 -0.07
N ARG A 134 -10.95 6.22 -0.23
CA ARG A 134 -11.06 7.63 0.14
C ARG A 134 -11.09 7.84 1.66
N GLU A 135 -11.68 6.91 2.41
CA GLU A 135 -11.73 6.96 3.88
C GLU A 135 -10.38 6.60 4.50
N GLU A 136 -9.68 5.60 3.95
CA GLU A 136 -8.42 5.10 4.50
C GLU A 136 -7.24 5.38 3.54
N HIS A 137 -6.66 6.58 3.66
CA HIS A 137 -5.49 6.99 2.86
C HIS A 137 -4.27 6.04 2.98
N SER A 138 -4.14 5.30 4.09
CA SER A 138 -3.08 4.29 4.31
C SER A 138 -3.25 3.02 3.47
N LEU A 139 -4.44 2.78 2.89
CA LEU A 139 -4.70 1.59 2.07
C LEU A 139 -4.14 1.71 0.65
N GLN A 140 -3.83 2.91 0.17
CA GLN A 140 -3.27 3.11 -1.17
C GLN A 140 -1.95 2.34 -1.33
N ASP A 141 -1.10 2.33 -0.30
CA ASP A 141 0.16 1.57 -0.27
C ASP A 141 -0.05 0.05 -0.37
N VAL A 142 -1.10 -0.47 0.30
CA VAL A 142 -1.43 -1.89 0.33
C VAL A 142 -2.08 -2.35 -0.98
N LEU A 143 -2.92 -1.50 -1.57
CA LEU A 143 -3.56 -1.76 -2.86
C LEU A 143 -2.58 -1.64 -4.02
N PHE A 144 -1.64 -0.69 -4.03
CA PHE A 144 -0.62 -0.62 -5.10
C PHE A 144 0.15 -1.95 -5.24
N LYS A 145 0.44 -2.63 -4.11
CA LYS A 145 1.14 -3.92 -4.07
C LYS A 145 0.27 -5.12 -4.47
N ASN A 146 -1.04 -5.06 -4.24
CA ASN A 146 -1.98 -6.15 -4.52
C ASN A 146 -2.72 -6.02 -5.86
N VAL A 147 -3.03 -4.82 -6.32
CA VAL A 147 -3.68 -4.59 -7.62
C VAL A 147 -2.70 -4.85 -8.77
N MET A 148 -1.40 -4.62 -8.55
CA MET A 148 -0.31 -5.08 -9.43
C MET A 148 -0.23 -6.62 -9.59
N LYS A 149 -1.02 -7.40 -8.86
CA LYS A 149 -1.15 -8.87 -9.03
C LYS A 149 -2.33 -9.30 -9.91
N GLY A 150 -2.99 -8.39 -10.62
CA GLY A 150 -3.77 -8.72 -11.81
C GLY A 150 -5.29 -8.66 -11.70
N ALA A 151 -5.86 -7.76 -10.91
CA ALA A 151 -7.27 -7.42 -11.06
C ALA A 151 -7.40 -6.38 -12.20
N PRO A 152 -8.09 -6.68 -13.31
CA PRO A 152 -8.32 -5.69 -14.36
C PRO A 152 -9.21 -4.59 -13.80
N THR A 153 -8.76 -3.33 -13.81
CA THR A 153 -9.58 -2.16 -13.49
C THR A 153 -10.57 -1.82 -14.62
N ALA A 154 -10.31 -2.34 -15.83
CA ALA A 154 -11.11 -2.13 -17.01
C ALA A 154 -12.52 -2.74 -16.88
N LEU A 155 -13.50 -2.05 -17.47
CA LEU A 155 -14.87 -2.54 -17.60
C LEU A 155 -14.88 -3.87 -18.38
N PRO A 156 -15.53 -4.93 -17.87
CA PRO A 156 -15.63 -6.19 -18.59
C PRO A 156 -16.43 -6.02 -19.89
N PRO A 157 -16.11 -6.83 -20.93
CA PRO A 157 -16.85 -6.81 -22.18
C PRO A 157 -18.32 -7.14 -21.94
N ARG A 158 -19.20 -6.57 -22.76
CA ARG A 158 -20.64 -6.80 -22.66
C ARG A 158 -20.97 -8.23 -23.11
N GLU A 159 -21.78 -8.94 -22.32
CA GLU A 159 -22.22 -10.32 -22.60
C GLU A 159 -23.46 -10.36 -23.52
N ASP A 160 -24.33 -9.35 -23.44
CA ASP A 160 -25.61 -9.32 -24.16
C ASP A 160 -25.49 -8.72 -25.57
N ASP A 161 -26.15 -9.36 -26.55
CA ASP A 161 -26.37 -8.79 -27.88
C ASP A 161 -27.23 -7.51 -27.83
N PRO A 162 -26.99 -6.52 -28.71
CA PRO A 162 -27.71 -5.25 -28.69
C PRO A 162 -29.16 -5.44 -29.16
N THR A 163 -30.06 -5.67 -28.20
CA THR A 163 -31.52 -5.65 -28.41
C THR A 163 -32.09 -4.22 -28.50
N HIS A 164 -31.35 -3.26 -27.96
CA HIS A 164 -31.71 -1.84 -27.89
C HIS A 164 -30.96 -1.00 -28.93
N PRO A 165 -31.56 0.11 -29.41
CA PRO A 165 -30.89 1.02 -30.32
C PRO A 165 -29.67 1.68 -29.66
N LEU A 166 -28.59 1.83 -30.42
CA LEU A 166 -27.37 2.52 -30.00
C LEU A 166 -27.70 4.01 -29.74
N ASN A 167 -27.84 4.36 -28.46
CA ASN A 167 -28.29 5.66 -27.98
C ASN A 167 -27.18 6.48 -27.30
N ALA A 168 -25.97 5.95 -27.22
CA ALA A 168 -24.82 6.59 -26.62
C ALA A 168 -23.60 6.57 -27.55
N CYS A 169 -22.60 7.37 -27.18
CA CYS A 169 -21.32 7.43 -27.83
C CYS A 169 -20.21 7.24 -26.81
N ARG A 170 -19.37 6.23 -27.04
CA ARG A 170 -18.14 6.00 -26.29
C ARG A 170 -17.01 6.75 -26.97
N ILE A 171 -16.47 7.72 -26.26
CA ILE A 171 -15.33 8.54 -26.68
C ILE A 171 -14.12 7.98 -25.92
N HIS A 172 -13.24 7.28 -26.63
CA HIS A 172 -12.09 6.65 -26.02
C HIS A 172 -10.80 6.87 -26.83
N GLY A 173 -9.67 6.86 -26.16
CA GLY A 173 -8.36 7.05 -26.78
C GLY A 173 -7.41 7.85 -25.89
N HIS A 174 -6.39 8.42 -26.52
CA HIS A 174 -5.43 9.26 -25.84
C HIS A 174 -5.08 10.46 -26.70
N LEU A 175 -4.76 11.58 -26.04
CA LEU A 175 -4.37 12.82 -26.69
C LEU A 175 -3.20 13.46 -25.95
N TYR A 176 -2.35 14.16 -26.69
CA TYR A 176 -1.17 14.83 -26.16
C TYR A 176 -1.40 16.33 -26.14
N VAL A 177 -1.41 16.92 -24.95
CA VAL A 177 -1.63 18.36 -24.74
C VAL A 177 -0.38 19.01 -24.18
N ASN A 178 -0.32 20.34 -24.28
CA ASN A 178 0.67 21.11 -23.55
C ASN A 178 0.50 20.89 -22.04
N LYS A 179 1.62 20.84 -21.30
CA LYS A 179 1.63 20.75 -19.85
C LYS A 179 1.33 22.11 -19.21
N VAL A 180 0.13 22.61 -19.47
CA VAL A 180 -0.43 23.85 -18.93
C VAL A 180 -1.88 23.61 -18.53
N ALA A 181 -2.47 24.55 -17.79
CA ALA A 181 -3.90 24.53 -17.52
C ALA A 181 -4.70 24.52 -18.82
N GLY A 182 -5.80 23.76 -18.83
CA GLY A 182 -6.63 23.60 -20.01
C GLY A 182 -8.04 23.13 -19.67
N ASN A 183 -8.85 23.03 -20.71
CA ASN A 183 -10.24 22.63 -20.64
C ASN A 183 -10.52 21.63 -21.75
N PHE A 184 -10.66 20.37 -21.36
CA PHE A 184 -11.23 19.34 -22.22
C PHE A 184 -12.74 19.39 -22.07
N HIS A 185 -13.47 19.56 -23.16
CA HIS A 185 -14.93 19.64 -23.09
C HIS A 185 -15.59 18.80 -24.16
N ILE A 186 -16.75 18.27 -23.81
CA ILE A 186 -17.64 17.51 -24.68
C ILE A 186 -18.94 18.30 -24.78
N THR A 187 -19.26 18.73 -26.00
CA THR A 187 -20.44 19.56 -26.28
C THR A 187 -21.14 19.07 -27.56
N VAL A 188 -22.25 19.71 -27.91
CA VAL A 188 -23.05 19.32 -29.08
C VAL A 188 -22.38 19.77 -30.37
N GLY A 189 -22.16 18.83 -31.27
CA GLY A 189 -21.57 19.06 -32.58
C GLY A 189 -20.05 19.00 -32.58
N LYS A 190 -19.48 18.61 -33.73
CA LYS A 190 -18.02 18.60 -33.93
C LYS A 190 -17.48 20.02 -33.84
N ALA A 191 -16.31 20.17 -33.23
CA ALA A 191 -15.60 21.44 -33.18
C ALA A 191 -15.19 21.85 -34.59
N ILE A 192 -15.51 23.08 -34.99
CA ILE A 192 -14.95 23.73 -36.18
C ILE A 192 -13.94 24.78 -35.71
N PRO A 193 -12.69 24.76 -36.23
CA PRO A 193 -11.71 25.76 -35.90
C PRO A 193 -12.13 27.15 -36.41
N HIS A 194 -12.09 28.17 -35.54
CA HIS A 194 -12.41 29.56 -35.89
C HIS A 194 -11.23 30.49 -35.50
N PRO A 195 -11.00 31.63 -36.18
CA PRO A 195 -9.85 32.51 -35.86
C PRO A 195 -9.88 33.18 -34.48
N ARG A 196 -10.98 33.05 -33.71
CA ARG A 196 -11.19 33.61 -32.37
C ARG A 196 -11.61 32.53 -31.34
N GLY A 197 -11.21 31.29 -31.56
CA GLY A 197 -11.55 30.13 -30.72
C GLY A 197 -12.14 28.98 -31.55
N HIS A 198 -13.11 28.26 -30.99
CA HIS A 198 -13.80 27.19 -31.70
C HIS A 198 -15.31 27.36 -31.59
N ALA A 199 -16.00 27.04 -32.68
CA ALA A 199 -17.45 27.02 -32.70
C ALA A 199 -17.91 25.57 -32.84
N HIS A 200 -18.87 25.17 -32.03
CA HIS A 200 -19.54 23.90 -32.21
C HIS A 200 -20.78 24.09 -33.10
N LEU A 201 -21.03 23.14 -34.00
CA LEU A 201 -22.21 23.08 -34.87
C LEU A 201 -23.51 22.77 -34.09
N ALA A 202 -23.76 23.46 -32.98
CA ALA A 202 -24.97 23.28 -32.18
C ALA A 202 -26.25 23.74 -32.93
N ALA A 203 -26.11 24.63 -33.93
CA ALA A 203 -27.23 25.22 -34.66
C ALA A 203 -28.02 24.23 -35.56
N LEU A 204 -27.50 23.03 -35.80
CA LEU A 204 -28.15 22.00 -36.64
C LEU A 204 -28.91 20.94 -35.82
N VAL A 205 -28.82 21.01 -34.48
CA VAL A 205 -29.36 19.99 -33.58
C VAL A 205 -30.38 20.64 -32.64
N SER A 206 -31.58 20.09 -32.53
CA SER A 206 -32.60 20.64 -31.65
C SER A 206 -32.23 20.43 -30.18
N HIS A 207 -32.45 21.47 -29.37
CA HIS A 207 -32.18 21.44 -27.92
C HIS A 207 -32.89 20.29 -27.17
N GLU A 208 -33.99 19.76 -27.72
CA GLU A 208 -34.73 18.62 -27.16
C GLU A 208 -33.98 17.28 -27.27
N THR A 209 -32.91 17.21 -28.08
CA THR A 209 -32.11 15.98 -28.21
C THR A 209 -30.88 15.96 -27.31
N TYR A 210 -30.66 17.00 -26.50
CA TYR A 210 -29.48 17.12 -25.66
C TYR A 210 -29.62 16.24 -24.43
N ASN A 211 -28.71 15.28 -24.26
CA ASN A 211 -28.67 14.45 -23.07
C ASN A 211 -27.23 14.24 -22.62
N PHE A 212 -26.74 15.13 -21.75
CA PHE A 212 -25.37 15.05 -21.21
C PHE A 212 -25.22 14.05 -20.06
N SER A 213 -26.14 13.09 -19.92
CA SER A 213 -25.90 11.95 -19.04
C SER A 213 -24.66 11.21 -19.53
N HIS A 214 -23.73 10.94 -18.64
CA HIS A 214 -22.44 10.37 -19.00
C HIS A 214 -21.90 9.45 -17.92
N ARG A 215 -21.04 8.55 -18.36
CA ARG A 215 -20.27 7.66 -17.51
C ARG A 215 -18.81 7.80 -17.88
N ILE A 216 -17.96 8.04 -16.89
CA ILE A 216 -16.52 8.08 -17.06
C ILE A 216 -16.02 6.68 -16.72
N ASP A 217 -15.69 5.89 -17.74
CA ASP A 217 -15.20 4.53 -17.56
C ASP A 217 -13.72 4.57 -17.12
N HIS A 218 -12.92 5.43 -17.74
CA HIS A 218 -11.54 5.68 -17.33
C HIS A 218 -11.08 7.11 -17.66
N LEU A 219 -10.40 7.76 -16.71
CA LEU A 219 -9.70 9.02 -16.95
C LEU A 219 -8.37 9.04 -16.19
N SER A 220 -7.27 9.08 -16.94
CA SER A 220 -5.92 9.14 -16.39
C SER A 220 -5.01 10.11 -17.15
N PHE A 221 -3.93 10.49 -16.49
CA PHE A 221 -2.97 11.48 -16.98
C PHE A 221 -1.55 10.89 -16.93
N GLY A 222 -0.80 11.02 -18.03
CA GLY A 222 0.53 10.44 -18.21
C GLY A 222 0.52 9.00 -18.69
N GLU A 223 1.57 8.26 -18.32
CA GLU A 223 1.68 6.84 -18.60
C GLU A 223 0.74 6.02 -17.72
N GLU A 224 0.00 5.11 -18.35
CA GLU A 224 -0.97 4.25 -17.67
C GLU A 224 -0.24 3.08 -17.01
N ILE A 225 -0.38 2.98 -15.69
CA ILE A 225 0.22 1.91 -14.90
C ILE A 225 -0.93 1.03 -14.39
N PRO A 226 -0.87 -0.30 -14.59
CA PRO A 226 -1.92 -1.18 -14.14
C PRO A 226 -2.07 -1.09 -12.62
N GLY A 227 -3.30 -0.91 -12.17
CA GLY A 227 -3.66 -0.95 -10.76
C GLY A 227 -3.68 0.38 -10.02
N ILE A 228 -3.48 1.50 -10.74
CA ILE A 228 -3.89 2.82 -10.25
C ILE A 228 -5.40 2.97 -10.46
N LEU A 229 -6.12 3.29 -9.39
CA LEU A 229 -7.54 3.64 -9.44
C LEU A 229 -7.66 5.16 -9.39
N ASN A 230 -8.23 5.77 -10.43
CA ASN A 230 -8.37 7.22 -10.49
C ASN A 230 -9.69 7.69 -9.86
N PRO A 231 -9.76 8.94 -9.35
CA PRO A 231 -10.98 9.45 -8.70
C PRO A 231 -12.24 9.53 -9.57
N LEU A 232 -12.13 9.64 -10.89
CA LEU A 232 -13.30 9.70 -11.78
C LEU A 232 -13.65 8.36 -12.43
N ASP A 233 -12.84 7.31 -12.23
CA ASP A 233 -13.06 6.00 -12.84
C ASP A 233 -14.36 5.37 -12.31
N GLY A 234 -15.25 4.99 -13.23
CA GLY A 234 -16.56 4.45 -12.90
C GLY A 234 -17.55 5.46 -12.33
N THR A 235 -17.37 6.77 -12.55
CA THR A 235 -18.39 7.75 -12.16
C THR A 235 -19.53 7.80 -13.20
N GLU A 236 -20.77 7.82 -12.74
CA GLU A 236 -21.96 7.95 -13.59
C GLU A 236 -22.80 9.15 -13.14
N LYS A 237 -23.16 10.03 -14.10
CA LYS A 237 -24.02 11.20 -13.88
C LYS A 237 -25.18 11.18 -14.85
N VAL A 238 -26.38 11.37 -14.31
CA VAL A 238 -27.63 11.44 -15.08
C VAL A 238 -28.10 12.89 -15.12
N SER A 239 -28.32 13.40 -16.32
CA SER A 239 -28.81 14.76 -16.54
C SER A 239 -30.30 14.86 -16.20
N ALA A 240 -30.68 15.83 -15.37
CA ALA A 240 -32.08 16.09 -15.06
C ALA A 240 -32.76 16.96 -16.14
N ASP A 241 -31.99 17.85 -16.77
CA ASP A 241 -32.43 18.76 -17.83
C ASP A 241 -31.57 18.56 -19.10
N HIS A 242 -32.13 18.92 -20.26
CA HIS A 242 -31.42 18.88 -21.55
C HIS A 242 -30.29 19.93 -21.61
N ASN A 243 -30.43 21.04 -20.88
CA ASN A 243 -29.45 22.13 -20.85
C ASN A 243 -28.56 22.09 -19.60
N GLN A 244 -28.20 20.89 -19.14
CA GLN A 244 -27.29 20.74 -17.99
C GLN A 244 -25.83 20.97 -18.38
N MET A 245 -25.08 21.59 -17.48
CA MET A 245 -23.63 21.75 -17.54
C MET A 245 -23.00 20.99 -16.38
N PHE A 246 -22.11 20.04 -16.70
CA PHE A 246 -21.26 19.32 -15.76
C PHE A 246 -19.85 19.89 -15.82
N GLN A 247 -19.29 20.27 -14.67
CA GLN A 247 -17.94 20.82 -14.56
C GLN A 247 -17.12 20.00 -13.56
N TYR A 248 -16.00 19.48 -14.04
CA TYR A 248 -14.99 18.79 -13.25
C TYR A 248 -13.76 19.69 -13.16
N PHE A 249 -13.41 20.10 -11.96
CA PHE A 249 -12.18 20.83 -11.66
C PHE A 249 -11.13 19.83 -11.18
N ILE A 250 -10.15 19.55 -12.03
CA ILE A 250 -9.14 18.53 -11.85
C ILE A 250 -7.82 19.23 -11.52
N THR A 251 -7.19 18.84 -10.42
CA THR A 251 -5.82 19.28 -10.10
C THR A 251 -4.88 18.10 -10.24
N ILE A 252 -4.01 18.17 -11.24
CA ILE A 252 -3.06 17.13 -11.63
C ILE A 252 -1.76 17.33 -10.86
N VAL A 253 -1.25 16.25 -10.27
CA VAL A 253 0.01 16.20 -9.51
C VAL A 253 0.95 15.22 -10.22
N PRO A 254 2.01 15.71 -10.88
CA PRO A 254 3.04 14.86 -11.49
C PRO A 254 3.61 13.87 -10.47
N THR A 255 3.71 12.60 -10.86
CA THR A 255 4.17 11.52 -10.00
C THR A 255 5.21 10.66 -10.73
N LYS A 256 6.44 10.70 -10.26
CA LYS A 256 7.52 9.89 -10.82
C LYS A 256 7.64 8.58 -10.06
N LEU A 257 7.34 7.46 -10.72
CA LEU A 257 7.46 6.13 -10.12
C LEU A 257 8.81 5.51 -10.51
N GLU A 258 9.64 5.23 -9.51
CA GLU A 258 10.92 4.54 -9.66
C GLU A 258 10.93 3.28 -8.76
N THR A 259 10.54 2.14 -9.33
CA THR A 259 10.56 0.83 -8.67
C THR A 259 11.63 -0.08 -9.29
N TYR A 260 11.92 -1.23 -8.69
CA TYR A 260 12.93 -2.16 -9.25
C TYR A 260 12.55 -2.70 -10.64
N LYS A 261 11.25 -2.75 -10.97
CA LYS A 261 10.74 -3.32 -12.23
C LYS A 261 10.21 -2.28 -13.21
N VAL A 262 9.67 -1.16 -12.72
CA VAL A 262 8.95 -0.18 -13.52
C VAL A 262 9.45 1.22 -13.16
N SER A 263 9.84 1.97 -14.20
CA SER A 263 10.09 3.40 -14.14
C SER A 263 9.12 4.07 -15.08
N ALA A 264 8.21 4.91 -14.57
CA ALA A 264 7.16 5.53 -15.36
C ALA A 264 6.79 6.91 -14.80
N ASP A 265 6.47 7.83 -15.71
CA ASP A 265 5.99 9.17 -15.37
C ASP A 265 4.46 9.17 -15.45
N THR A 266 3.84 9.05 -14.28
CA THR A 266 2.39 9.03 -14.12
C THR A 266 1.91 10.30 -13.43
N HIS A 267 0.61 10.54 -13.38
CA HIS A 267 0.06 11.70 -12.70
C HIS A 267 -1.13 11.27 -11.87
N GLN A 268 -1.11 11.67 -10.61
CA GLN A 268 -2.26 11.57 -9.73
C GLN A 268 -3.10 12.83 -9.91
N TYR A 269 -4.39 12.77 -9.59
CA TYR A 269 -5.21 13.98 -9.56
C TYR A 269 -6.23 13.95 -8.45
N SER A 270 -6.71 15.13 -8.10
CA SER A 270 -7.91 15.31 -7.30
C SER A 270 -8.98 16.00 -8.13
N VAL A 271 -10.24 15.78 -7.78
CA VAL A 271 -11.38 16.31 -8.53
C VAL A 271 -12.39 16.97 -7.62
N THR A 272 -12.95 18.10 -8.09
CA THR A 272 -14.14 18.75 -7.52
C THR A 272 -15.20 18.87 -8.60
N GLU A 273 -16.42 18.47 -8.29
CA GLU A 273 -17.53 18.43 -9.24
C GLU A 273 -18.51 19.59 -9.00
N ARG A 274 -19.02 20.16 -10.08
CA ARG A 274 -20.06 21.18 -10.04
C ARG A 274 -21.07 20.97 -11.16
N GLU A 275 -22.34 21.00 -10.81
CA GLU A 275 -23.44 20.81 -11.75
C GLU A 275 -24.32 22.05 -11.75
N ARG A 276 -24.75 22.52 -12.92
CA ARG A 276 -25.72 23.60 -13.03
C ARG A 276 -26.57 23.47 -14.29
N VAL A 277 -27.83 23.89 -14.21
CA VAL A 277 -28.71 23.99 -15.38
C VAL A 277 -28.57 25.37 -16.02
N ILE A 278 -28.45 25.40 -17.34
CA ILE A 278 -28.35 26.63 -18.13
C ILE A 278 -29.76 27.08 -18.50
N ASN A 279 -30.12 28.29 -18.09
CA ASN A 279 -31.40 28.90 -18.41
C ASN A 279 -31.19 30.39 -18.68
N HIS A 280 -31.14 30.74 -19.96
CA HIS A 280 -30.91 32.10 -20.44
C HIS A 280 -32.00 33.08 -19.98
N ALA A 281 -33.25 32.61 -19.80
CA ALA A 281 -34.36 33.43 -19.33
C ALA A 281 -34.26 33.76 -17.83
N ALA A 282 -33.66 32.86 -17.04
CA ALA A 282 -33.42 33.05 -15.61
C ALA A 282 -32.05 33.72 -15.30
N GLY A 283 -31.35 34.23 -16.32
CA GLY A 283 -30.02 34.86 -16.17
C GLY A 283 -28.85 33.87 -16.02
N SER A 284 -29.08 32.57 -16.18
CA SER A 284 -28.02 31.55 -16.19
C SER A 284 -27.47 31.39 -17.60
N HIS A 285 -26.43 32.17 -17.92
CA HIS A 285 -25.71 32.08 -19.18
C HIS A 285 -24.60 31.01 -19.13
N GLY A 286 -24.39 30.31 -20.25
CA GLY A 286 -23.37 29.29 -20.41
C GLY A 286 -23.67 28.35 -21.58
N VAL A 287 -22.74 27.43 -21.82
CA VAL A 287 -22.88 26.38 -22.84
C VAL A 287 -23.15 25.06 -22.12
N SER A 288 -24.23 24.35 -22.46
CA SER A 288 -24.49 23.02 -21.91
C SER A 288 -23.47 22.00 -22.44
N GLY A 289 -23.09 21.05 -21.60
CA GLY A 289 -21.96 20.17 -21.91
C GLY A 289 -21.26 19.61 -20.69
N ILE A 290 -20.22 18.82 -20.96
CA ILE A 290 -19.34 18.23 -19.97
C ILE A 290 -17.99 18.94 -20.10
N PHE A 291 -17.50 19.54 -19.02
CA PHE A 291 -16.28 20.33 -19.00
C PHE A 291 -15.32 19.77 -17.96
N MET A 292 -14.14 19.39 -18.38
CA MET A 292 -13.03 18.92 -17.55
C MET A 292 -11.94 19.98 -17.58
N LYS A 293 -11.98 20.87 -16.59
CA LYS A 293 -11.00 21.92 -16.40
C LYS A 293 -9.87 21.36 -15.56
N TYR A 294 -8.69 21.24 -16.14
CA TYR A 294 -7.53 20.70 -15.46
C TYR A 294 -6.47 21.77 -15.26
N ASP A 295 -5.82 21.70 -14.11
CA ASP A 295 -4.68 22.53 -13.74
C ASP A 295 -3.56 21.63 -13.19
N ILE A 296 -2.30 22.04 -13.40
CA ILE A 296 -1.13 21.23 -13.08
C ILE A 296 -0.42 21.84 -11.87
N SER A 297 -0.19 21.01 -10.85
CA SER A 297 0.55 21.40 -9.65
C SER A 297 2.03 21.59 -9.95
N SER A 298 2.66 22.58 -9.30
CA SER A 298 4.10 22.77 -9.31
C SER A 298 4.86 21.78 -8.41
N LEU A 299 4.13 21.01 -7.59
CA LEU A 299 4.66 19.96 -6.74
C LEU A 299 4.59 18.62 -7.49
N MET A 300 5.70 17.90 -7.48
CA MET A 300 5.83 16.53 -7.99
C MET A 300 6.03 15.57 -6.83
N VAL A 301 5.41 14.39 -6.92
CA VAL A 301 5.63 13.29 -5.97
C VAL A 301 6.59 12.28 -6.59
N LYS A 302 7.74 12.07 -5.96
CA LYS A 302 8.67 11.01 -6.33
C LYS A 302 8.42 9.79 -5.46
N VAL A 303 8.04 8.68 -6.08
CA VAL A 303 7.75 7.41 -5.41
C VAL A 303 8.89 6.45 -5.69
N THR A 304 9.68 6.13 -4.66
CA THR A 304 10.83 5.21 -4.78
C THR A 304 10.62 3.94 -3.96
N GLU A 305 10.97 2.79 -4.53
CA GLU A 305 10.99 1.53 -3.79
C GLU A 305 12.30 1.41 -2.99
N GLN A 306 12.20 1.30 -1.67
CA GLN A 306 13.35 1.16 -0.79
C GLN A 306 13.38 -0.21 -0.09
N HIS A 307 14.60 -0.66 0.16
CA HIS A 307 14.88 -1.88 0.90
C HIS A 307 15.78 -1.55 2.09
N MET A 308 15.68 -2.36 3.14
CA MET A 308 16.61 -2.24 4.26
C MET A 308 18.03 -2.59 3.79
N PRO A 309 19.03 -1.72 4.03
CA PRO A 309 20.41 -2.04 3.68
C PRO A 309 20.94 -3.18 4.57
N LEU A 310 21.82 -4.00 4.01
CA LEU A 310 22.38 -5.19 4.69
C LEU A 310 23.01 -4.88 6.05
N TRP A 311 23.73 -3.77 6.18
CA TRP A 311 24.37 -3.40 7.45
C TRP A 311 23.32 -3.18 8.55
N GLN A 312 22.18 -2.58 8.21
CA GLN A 312 21.13 -2.26 9.18
C GLN A 312 20.45 -3.53 9.67
N PHE A 313 20.24 -4.49 8.75
CA PHE A 313 19.77 -5.82 9.10
C PHE A 313 20.74 -6.54 10.06
N LEU A 314 22.05 -6.51 9.79
CA LEU A 314 23.05 -7.15 10.66
C LEU A 314 23.08 -6.53 12.07
N VAL A 315 23.00 -5.20 12.17
CA VAL A 315 22.93 -4.50 13.46
C VAL A 315 21.66 -4.92 14.23
N ARG A 316 20.51 -5.00 13.55
CA ARG A 316 19.24 -5.42 14.15
C ARG A 316 19.30 -6.88 14.62
N LEU A 317 19.89 -7.77 13.82
CA LEU A 317 20.07 -9.18 14.19
C LEU A 317 20.96 -9.34 15.43
N CYS A 318 22.07 -8.60 15.50
CA CYS A 318 22.93 -8.55 16.68
C CYS A 318 22.16 -8.05 17.91
N GLY A 319 21.34 -7.01 17.75
CA GLY A 319 20.46 -6.48 18.80
C GLY A 319 19.46 -7.50 19.32
N ILE A 320 18.84 -8.31 18.45
CA ILE A 320 17.91 -9.39 18.84
C ILE A 320 18.63 -10.45 19.68
N VAL A 321 19.77 -10.95 19.19
CA VAL A 321 20.54 -12.00 19.87
C VAL A 321 21.06 -11.49 21.22
N GLY A 322 21.68 -10.31 21.25
CA GLY A 322 22.20 -9.71 22.48
C GLY A 322 21.11 -9.34 23.48
N GLY A 323 19.97 -8.82 23.00
CA GLY A 323 18.82 -8.45 23.82
C GLY A 323 18.18 -9.65 24.52
N ILE A 324 17.95 -10.75 23.79
CA ILE A 324 17.36 -11.98 24.37
C ILE A 324 18.34 -12.63 25.35
N PHE A 325 19.63 -12.68 25.02
CA PHE A 325 20.65 -13.24 25.90
C PHE A 325 20.72 -12.49 27.24
N SER A 326 20.77 -11.15 27.20
CA SER A 326 20.81 -10.31 28.40
C SER A 326 19.53 -10.43 29.24
N THR A 327 18.36 -10.32 28.60
CA THR A 327 17.06 -10.38 29.31
C THR A 327 16.79 -11.75 29.91
N THR A 328 17.18 -12.85 29.26
CA THR A 328 17.03 -14.20 29.81
C THR A 328 17.81 -14.36 31.11
N GLY A 329 19.03 -13.84 31.17
CA GLY A 329 19.86 -13.87 32.38
C GLY A 329 19.26 -13.04 33.52
N MET A 330 18.77 -11.83 33.22
CA MET A 330 18.08 -10.99 34.20
C MET A 330 16.79 -11.62 34.71
N LEU A 331 15.99 -12.21 33.82
CA LEU A 331 14.72 -12.85 34.15
C LEU A 331 14.94 -14.08 35.02
N HIS A 332 15.95 -14.90 34.70
CA HIS A 332 16.31 -16.07 35.51
C HIS A 332 16.73 -15.66 36.93
N SER A 333 17.57 -14.64 37.08
CA SER A 333 17.99 -14.10 38.39
C SER A 333 16.81 -13.52 39.18
N PHE A 334 15.91 -12.81 38.50
CA PHE A 334 14.72 -12.24 39.14
C PHE A 334 13.73 -13.31 39.60
N VAL A 335 13.45 -14.32 38.76
CA VAL A 335 12.59 -15.44 39.12
C VAL A 335 13.20 -16.24 40.27
N GLY A 336 14.52 -16.48 40.25
CA GLY A 336 15.23 -17.11 41.36
C GLY A 336 15.04 -16.34 42.67
N PHE A 337 15.28 -15.03 42.66
CA PHE A 337 15.06 -14.17 43.82
C PHE A 337 13.60 -14.21 44.33
N CYS A 338 12.62 -14.15 43.42
CA CYS A 338 11.20 -14.25 43.80
C CYS A 338 10.87 -15.61 44.42
N VAL A 339 11.37 -16.72 43.85
CA VAL A 339 11.18 -18.07 44.39
C VAL A 339 11.82 -18.17 45.76
N ASP A 340 13.04 -17.67 45.96
CA ASP A 340 13.73 -17.68 47.24
C ASP A 340 12.99 -16.87 48.30
N VAL A 341 12.49 -15.69 47.96
CA VAL A 341 11.69 -14.86 48.88
C VAL A 341 10.37 -15.56 49.26
N VAL A 342 9.68 -16.17 48.29
CA VAL A 342 8.42 -16.89 48.54
C VAL A 342 8.66 -18.17 49.35
N CYS A 343 9.66 -18.98 48.99
CA CYS A 343 10.01 -20.20 49.73
C CYS A 343 10.52 -19.90 51.15
N CYS A 344 11.27 -18.80 51.35
CA CYS A 344 11.68 -18.34 52.67
C CYS A 344 10.48 -17.82 53.49
N ARG A 345 9.54 -17.08 52.88
CA ARG A 345 8.33 -16.58 53.54
C ARG A 345 7.36 -17.68 53.95
N PHE A 346 7.23 -18.74 53.15
CA PHE A 346 6.28 -19.84 53.40
C PHE A 346 6.90 -21.10 54.05
N LYS A 347 8.21 -21.11 54.37
CA LYS A 347 8.94 -22.26 54.96
C LYS A 347 8.67 -23.61 54.25
N LEU A 348 8.59 -23.60 52.93
CA LEU A 348 8.37 -24.81 52.12
C LEU A 348 9.69 -25.26 51.49
N GLY A 349 10.10 -26.50 51.80
CA GLY A 349 11.32 -27.13 51.26
C GLY A 349 12.53 -27.07 52.20
N VAL A 350 13.73 -26.94 51.63
CA VAL A 350 15.07 -27.15 52.24
C VAL A 350 15.35 -26.31 53.51
N TYR A 351 14.48 -25.36 53.85
CA TYR A 351 14.49 -24.58 55.11
C TYR A 351 13.60 -25.17 56.23
N LYS A 352 13.33 -26.48 56.23
CA LYS A 352 12.86 -27.15 57.46
C LYS A 352 14.06 -27.29 58.42
N PRO A 353 13.99 -26.77 59.66
CA PRO A 353 15.03 -27.04 60.64
C PRO A 353 15.10 -28.55 60.86
N LYS A 354 16.27 -29.14 60.62
CA LYS A 354 16.55 -30.55 60.95
C LYS A 354 16.23 -30.74 62.44
N SER A 355 15.26 -31.58 62.76
CA SER A 355 14.96 -31.93 64.15
C SER A 355 16.16 -32.67 64.74
N MET A 356 16.82 -32.04 65.71
CA MET A 356 17.90 -32.62 66.49
C MET A 356 17.31 -33.76 67.34
N SER A 357 17.69 -35.01 67.05
CA SER A 357 17.31 -36.16 67.86
C SER A 357 18.13 -36.15 69.15
N VAL A 358 17.48 -35.79 70.25
CA VAL A 358 17.98 -36.00 71.62
C VAL A 358 17.89 -37.49 71.91
N PHE A 359 19.02 -38.12 72.18
CA PHE A 359 19.10 -39.48 72.72
C PHE A 359 19.63 -39.35 74.15
N ASP A 360 18.74 -39.50 75.14
CA ASP A 360 19.09 -39.59 76.55
C ASP A 360 19.55 -41.02 76.89
N GLY A 361 20.64 -41.13 77.62
CA GLY A 361 21.19 -42.40 78.10
C GLY A 361 22.30 -42.17 79.13
N HIS A 362 21.94 -42.34 80.41
CA HIS A 362 22.70 -42.12 81.63
C HIS A 362 24.13 -42.74 81.70
N VAL A 363 25.06 -41.92 82.22
CA VAL A 363 26.05 -42.16 83.30
C VAL A 363 26.86 -43.47 83.32
N ASN A 364 28.19 -43.35 83.25
CA ASN A 364 29.12 -43.86 84.27
C ASN A 364 30.51 -43.20 84.19
N SER A 365 31.11 -43.06 85.37
CA SER A 365 32.34 -42.36 85.73
C SER A 365 33.62 -42.96 85.15
N LEU A 366 34.66 -42.11 84.97
CA LEU A 366 36.02 -42.25 85.50
C LEU A 366 37.01 -41.31 84.77
N THR A 367 37.46 -40.26 85.46
CA THR A 367 38.79 -39.66 85.29
C THR A 367 39.83 -40.62 85.89
N PRO A 368 41.09 -40.70 85.40
CA PRO A 368 42.07 -39.66 85.73
C PRO A 368 43.26 -39.39 84.76
N LEU A 369 43.87 -38.21 84.98
CA LEU A 369 45.30 -37.86 84.98
C LEU A 369 46.14 -37.76 83.68
N LEU A 370 46.57 -36.51 83.43
CA LEU A 370 47.94 -36.00 83.18
C LEU A 370 49.01 -36.93 82.56
N SER A 371 49.61 -36.46 81.45
CA SER A 371 51.08 -36.35 81.34
C SER A 371 51.48 -35.40 80.22
N GLU A 372 52.36 -34.48 80.59
CA GLU A 372 53.23 -33.65 79.75
C GLU A 372 54.18 -34.49 78.86
N ASN A 373 54.67 -33.80 77.82
CA ASN A 373 56.04 -33.82 77.25
C ASN A 373 56.40 -34.63 75.99
N ALA A 374 57.14 -33.87 75.16
CA ALA A 374 58.33 -34.19 74.36
C ALA A 374 58.13 -34.91 73.01
N GLU A 375 58.43 -34.21 71.91
CA GLU A 375 59.68 -34.27 71.09
C GLU A 375 59.62 -35.43 70.07
N HIS A 376 59.92 -35.25 68.79
CA HIS A 376 60.97 -34.46 68.15
C HIS A 376 60.52 -33.73 66.89
#